data_AF-A0A9D9CVV5-F1
#
_entry.id   AF-A0A9D9CVV5-F1
#
_cell.length_a   1.000
_cell.length_b   1.000
_cell.length_c   1.000
_cell.angle_alpha   90.00
_cell.angle_beta   90.00
_cell.angle_gamma   90.00
#
_symmetry.space_group_name_H-M   'P 1'
#
loop_
_entity.id
_entity.type
_entity.pdbx_description
1 polymer ?
#
loop_
_entity_poly.entity_id
_entity_poly.type
_entity_poly.pdbx_seq_one_letter_code
_entity_poly.pdbx_strand_id
1 'polypeptide(L)' 'MELITHEEMLDKLIGEKGTPRRDKYDKELEDFLIGEAIKKTRLQQNLTQKQLGELVGVKSQTK' A
#
# COMPACT_ATOMS: atom_id res chain seq x y z
N MET A 1 1.32 24.72 20.75
CA MET A 1 1.23 23.44 20.01
C MET A 1 2.41 22.62 20.43
N GLU A 2 2.18 21.42 20.95
CA GLU A 2 3.26 20.47 21.20
C GLU A 2 3.64 19.83 19.87
N LEU A 3 4.95 19.76 19.60
CA LEU A 3 5.48 19.06 18.44
C LEU A 3 5.76 17.62 18.87
N ILE A 4 5.14 16.68 18.18
CA ILE A 4 5.37 15.25 18.35
C ILE A 4 5.89 14.68 17.05
N THR A 5 6.73 13.66 17.15
CA THR A 5 7.23 12.91 16.02
C THR A 5 6.11 12.10 15.36
N HIS A 6 6.34 11.65 14.13
CA HIS A 6 5.39 10.80 13.44
C HIS A 6 5.12 9.50 14.20
N GLU A 7 6.17 8.90 14.79
CA GLU A 7 6.02 7.66 15.56
C GLU A 7 5.17 7.88 16.80
N GLU A 8 5.45 8.94 17.58
CA GLU A 8 4.64 9.28 18.77
C GLU A 8 3.18 9.58 18.43
N MET A 9 2.91 10.16 17.25
CA MET A 9 1.56 10.38 16.78
C MET A 9 0.85 9.06 16.47
N LEU A 10 1.54 8.12 15.82
CA LEU A 10 0.98 6.82 15.47
C LEU A 10 0.77 5.96 16.72
N ASP A 11 1.72 5.95 17.64
CA ASP A 11 1.59 5.27 18.93
C ASP A 11 0.33 5.76 19.68
N LYS A 12 0.08 7.07 19.66
CA LYS A 12 -1.13 7.67 20.28
C LYS A 12 -2.43 7.33 19.56
N LEU A 13 -2.45 7.23 18.23
CA LEU A 13 -3.69 7.07 17.46
C LEU A 13 -4.06 5.62 17.19
N ILE A 14 -3.07 4.79 16.88
CA ILE A 14 -3.25 3.41 16.40
C ILE A 14 -2.52 2.37 17.24
N GLY A 15 -1.72 2.80 18.23
CA GLY A 15 -1.04 1.96 19.20
C GLY A 15 0.44 1.76 18.86
N GLU A 16 1.19 1.27 19.85
CA GLU A 16 2.61 0.99 19.71
C GLU A 16 2.89 -0.09 18.66
N LYS A 17 4.09 -0.04 18.09
CA LYS A 17 4.60 -1.04 17.14
C LYS A 17 4.59 -2.44 17.74
N GLY A 18 4.15 -3.44 16.97
CA GLY A 18 3.99 -4.82 17.44
C GLY A 18 2.65 -5.09 18.11
N THR A 19 1.78 -4.10 18.26
CA THR A 19 0.38 -4.34 18.64
C THR A 19 -0.42 -4.82 17.42
N PRO A 20 -1.40 -5.73 17.59
CA PRO A 20 -2.19 -6.23 16.46
C PRO A 20 -2.88 -5.13 15.63
N ARG A 21 -3.23 -4.01 16.26
CA ARG A 21 -3.85 -2.86 15.59
C ARG A 21 -2.85 -2.11 14.71
N ARG A 22 -1.66 -1.83 15.24
CA ARG A 22 -0.57 -1.16 14.52
C ARG A 22 -0.05 -2.01 13.36
N ASP A 23 0.18 -3.30 13.61
CA ASP A 23 0.68 -4.23 12.60
C ASP A 23 -0.33 -4.40 11.45
N LYS A 24 -1.62 -4.43 11.76
CA LYS A 24 -2.67 -4.47 10.73
C LYS A 24 -2.69 -3.19 9.89
N TYR A 25 -2.61 -2.02 10.53
CA TYR A 25 -2.57 -0.73 9.83
C TYR A 25 -1.35 -0.63 8.92
N ASP A 26 -0.17 -0.98 9.42
CA ASP A 26 1.08 -0.91 8.65
C ASP A 26 1.03 -1.84 7.43
N LYS A 27 0.48 -3.05 7.59
CA LYS A 27 0.29 -4.00 6.49
C LYS A 27 -0.69 -3.47 5.42
N GLU A 28 -1.85 -2.94 5.84
CA GLU A 28 -2.83 -2.38 4.90
C GLU A 28 -2.25 -1.17 4.14
N LEU A 29 -1.43 -0.35 4.83
CA LEU A 29 -0.73 0.76 4.21
C LEU A 29 0.31 0.29 3.20
N GLU A 30 1.09 -0.75 3.53
CA GLU A 30 2.07 -1.35 2.60
C GLU A 30 1.38 -1.92 1.35
N ASP A 31 0.31 -2.67 1.51
CA ASP A 31 -0.49 -3.22 0.40
C ASP A 31 -1.00 -2.10 -0.52
N PHE A 32 -1.50 -1.00 0.05
CA PHE A 32 -1.95 0.16 -0.71
C PHE A 32 -0.81 0.83 -1.49
N LEU A 33 0.33 1.05 -0.85
CA LEU A 33 1.50 1.70 -1.47
C LEU A 33 2.05 0.88 -2.64
N ILE A 34 2.09 -0.46 -2.51
CA ILE A 34 2.47 -1.36 -3.59
C ILE A 34 1.50 -1.22 -4.77
N GLY A 35 0.18 -1.22 -4.50
CA GLY A 35 -0.84 -1.05 -5.54
C GLY A 35 -0.70 0.28 -6.30
N GLU A 36 -0.48 1.38 -5.58
CA GLU A 36 -0.28 2.70 -6.19
C GLU A 36 1.04 2.78 -6.97
N ALA A 37 2.12 2.16 -6.49
CA ALA A 37 3.38 2.07 -7.22
C ALA A 37 3.20 1.34 -8.56
N ILE A 38 2.54 0.18 -8.56
CA ILE A 38 2.23 -0.59 -9.77
C ILE A 38 1.41 0.25 -10.75
N LYS A 39 0.36 0.93 -10.25
CA LYS A 39 -0.49 1.79 -11.09
C LYS A 39 0.28 2.96 -11.68
N LYS A 40 1.16 3.60 -10.91
CA LYS A 40 2.01 4.70 -11.39
C LYS A 40 2.95 4.21 -12.49
N THR A 41 3.63 3.09 -12.28
CA THR A 41 4.52 2.49 -13.29
C THR A 41 3.75 2.08 -14.54
N ARG A 42 2.55 1.48 -14.39
CA ARG A 42 1.66 1.14 -15.52
C ARG A 42 1.36 2.37 -16.38
N LEU A 43 0.99 3.48 -15.75
CA LEU A 43 0.68 4.73 -16.44
C LEU A 43 1.92 5.33 -17.10
N GLN A 44 3.08 5.33 -16.44
CA GLN A 44 4.35 5.80 -17.03
C GLN A 44 4.77 5.01 -18.26
N GLN A 45 4.47 3.70 -18.30
CA GLN A 45 4.74 2.84 -19.44
C GLN A 45 3.61 2.84 -20.49
N ASN A 46 2.56 3.66 -20.32
CA ASN A 46 1.38 3.72 -21.19
C ASN A 46 0.69 2.36 -21.39
N LEU A 47 0.70 1.50 -20.37
CA LEU A 47 0.13 0.16 -20.44
C LEU A 47 -1.35 0.15 -20.04
N THR A 48 -2.15 -0.63 -20.76
CA THR A 48 -3.50 -1.02 -20.33
C THR A 48 -3.43 -2.05 -19.20
N GLN A 49 -4.53 -2.22 -18.44
CA GLN A 49 -4.58 -3.25 -17.38
C GLN A 49 -4.39 -4.67 -17.95
N LYS A 50 -4.83 -4.92 -19.19
CA LYS A 50 -4.62 -6.19 -19.89
C LYS A 50 -3.13 -6.44 -20.17
N GLN A 51 -2.44 -5.46 -20.73
CA GLN A 51 -1.00 -5.57 -21.02
C GLN A 51 -0.17 -5.71 -19.74
N LEU A 52 -0.57 -5.03 -18.66
CA LEU A 52 0.07 -5.24 -17.36
C LEU A 52 -0.14 -6.68 -16.84
N GLY A 53 -1.35 -7.22 -16.97
CA GLY A 53 -1.65 -8.60 -16.57
C GLY A 53 -0.82 -9.64 -17.33
N GLU A 54 -0.63 -9.43 -18.64
CA GLU A 54 0.24 -10.26 -19.49
C GLU A 54 1.71 -10.22 -19.02
N LEU A 55 2.23 -9.05 -18.61
CA LEU A 55 3.61 -8.90 -18.13
C LEU A 55 3.85 -9.52 -16.75
N VAL A 56 2.90 -9.40 -15.82
CA VAL A 56 3.04 -9.90 -14.44
C VAL A 56 2.60 -11.37 -14.33
N GLY A 57 2.09 -11.96 -15.42
CA GLY A 57 1.60 -13.35 -15.42
C GLY A 57 0.32 -13.55 -14.59
N VAL A 58 -0.39 -12.46 -14.26
CA VAL A 58 -1.66 -12.51 -13.54
C VAL A 58 -2.74 -12.86 -14.55
N LYS A 59 -3.23 -14.11 -14.50
CA LYS A 59 -4.41 -14.52 -15.26
C LYS A 59 -5.57 -13.60 -14.86
N SER A 60 -6.21 -12.98 -15.84
CA SER A 60 -7.45 -12.23 -15.63
C SER A 60 -8.41 -13.07 -14.79
N GLN A 61 -8.83 -12.56 -13.63
CA GLN A 61 -9.93 -13.19 -12.92
C GLN A 61 -11.18 -13.06 -13.80
N THR A 62 -11.48 -14.13 -14.53
CA THR A 62 -12.76 -14.33 -15.19
C THR A 62 -13.81 -14.37 -14.08
N LYS A 63 -14.63 -13.33 -14.01
CA LYS A 63 -15.90 -13.39 -13.32
C LYS A 63 -16.99 -13.58 -14.38
#